data_AF-A0A7C6XP55-F1
#
_entry.id   AF-A0A7C6XP55-F1
#
_cell.length_a   1.000
_cell.length_b   1.000
_cell.length_c   1.000
_cell.angle_alpha   90.00
_cell.angle_beta   90.00
_cell.angle_gamma   90.00
#
_symmetry.space_group_name_H-M   'P 1'
#
loop_
_entity.id
_entity.type
_entity.pdbx_description
1 polymer ?
#
loop_
_entity_poly.entity_id
_entity_poly.type
_entity_poly.pdbx_seq_one_letter_code
_entity_poly.pdbx_strand_id
1 'polypeptide(L)'
;MYAPTFRTRLRPWLWFTLILCVGSLTVFGSVAADPGGGVVASNDDTSLFIWWLGHGAQVVADALGFVPGETGGLLYTESMNTLGGGVNGAWNTSLAGLAILLAPVTWVAGPIVSYNLLILALPVLGSLATAVLFRRFLDRLPAFIAAGGVGFSSYVIAQLGGHPNLAYIVTPPLTAWAILALLDLGRTKTDRSGPLLRRRRLWLLGSGFGLLLGFQFYVSTEVLAGTFLAALCFLASIAVFGRGLFRTRSWLALGLGSVIAGIIALLCAIPLLVTMAGPNSPQGAIRPHGVWNTDLLDPILPAAPAWLSSGVSPLPRIMDIDPAELGAYIGAPALVAAVLIVACFGRRSVHKVPVRIA
;
A
#
# COMPACT_ATOMS: atom_id res chain seq x y z
N MET A 1 -33.81 -1.23 21.55
CA MET A 1 -32.56 -0.64 21.00
C MET A 1 -32.36 -1.23 19.60
N TYR A 2 -32.73 -0.52 18.54
CA TYR A 2 -32.67 -1.04 17.17
C TYR A 2 -31.22 -1.26 16.74
N ALA A 3 -30.88 -2.46 16.28
CA ALA A 3 -29.59 -2.71 15.68
C ALA A 3 -29.40 -1.76 14.47
N PRO A 4 -28.30 -1.00 14.38
CA PRO A 4 -28.09 -0.06 13.29
C PRO A 4 -28.13 -0.81 11.96
N THR A 5 -29.02 -0.36 11.06
CA THR A 5 -29.19 -0.94 9.73
C THR A 5 -27.88 -0.87 8.93
N PHE A 6 -27.68 -1.79 8.00
CA PHE A 6 -26.50 -1.79 7.11
C PHE A 6 -26.23 -0.42 6.48
N ARG A 7 -27.29 0.27 6.05
CA ARG A 7 -27.23 1.65 5.53
C ARG A 7 -26.65 2.64 6.54
N THR A 8 -27.06 2.62 7.81
CA THR A 8 -26.51 3.53 8.83
C THR A 8 -25.04 3.28 9.15
N ARG A 9 -24.52 2.07 8.92
CA ARG A 9 -23.09 1.75 9.08
C ARG A 9 -22.25 2.22 7.89
N LEU A 10 -22.81 2.19 6.67
CA LEU A 10 -22.13 2.58 5.44
C LEU A 10 -22.08 4.10 5.21
N ARG A 11 -23.14 4.83 5.60
CA ARG A 11 -23.23 6.28 5.36
C ARG A 11 -21.98 7.07 5.77
N PRO A 12 -21.38 6.86 6.96
CA PRO A 12 -20.16 7.58 7.34
C PRO A 12 -18.96 7.25 6.45
N TRP A 13 -18.85 6.01 5.97
CA TRP A 13 -17.77 5.61 5.06
C TRP A 13 -17.95 6.26 3.69
N LEU A 14 -19.18 6.31 3.17
CA LEU A 14 -19.46 7.00 1.91
C LEU A 14 -19.12 8.49 1.98
N TRP A 15 -19.50 9.16 3.07
CA TRP A 15 -19.13 10.56 3.29
C TRP A 15 -17.61 10.74 3.42
N PHE A 16 -16.94 9.85 4.16
CA PHE A 16 -15.48 9.89 4.27
C PHE A 16 -14.82 9.70 2.91
N THR A 17 -15.22 8.69 2.14
CA THR A 17 -14.72 8.47 0.76
C THR A 17 -14.97 9.69 -0.11
N LEU A 18 -16.17 10.28 -0.08
CA LEU A 18 -16.49 11.47 -0.86
C LEU A 18 -15.57 12.65 -0.51
N ILE A 19 -15.35 12.90 0.79
CA ILE A 19 -14.44 13.96 1.26
C ILE A 19 -13.02 13.71 0.78
N LEU A 20 -12.53 12.46 0.84
CA LEU A 20 -11.21 12.09 0.34
C LEU A 20 -11.10 12.26 -1.18
N CYS A 21 -12.14 11.88 -1.94
CA CYS A 21 -12.18 12.08 -3.39
C CYS A 21 -12.12 13.57 -3.74
N VAL A 22 -12.91 14.41 -3.05
CA VAL A 22 -12.83 15.87 -3.23
C VAL A 22 -11.43 16.39 -2.88
N GLY A 23 -10.87 15.94 -1.76
CA GLY A 23 -9.49 16.27 -1.37
C GLY A 23 -8.47 15.91 -2.46
N SER A 24 -8.56 14.70 -3.00
CA SER A 24 -7.69 14.23 -4.09
C SER A 24 -7.83 15.08 -5.35
N LEU A 25 -9.06 15.36 -5.78
CA LEU A 25 -9.34 16.24 -6.91
C LEU A 25 -8.82 17.67 -6.68
N THR A 26 -8.82 18.18 -5.44
CA THR A 26 -8.25 19.49 -5.14
C THR A 26 -6.73 19.51 -5.14
N VAL A 27 -6.08 18.46 -4.63
CA VAL A 27 -4.62 18.35 -4.58
C VAL A 27 -4.06 18.15 -6.00
N PHE A 28 -4.73 17.33 -6.80
CA PHE A 28 -4.34 17.01 -8.18
C PHE A 28 -5.26 17.66 -9.20
N GLY A 29 -5.63 18.92 -8.96
CA GLY A 29 -6.62 19.65 -9.76
C GLY A 29 -6.26 19.81 -11.23
N SER A 30 -4.97 19.90 -11.57
CA SER A 30 -4.50 19.97 -12.96
C SER A 30 -4.87 18.71 -13.74
N VAL A 31 -4.56 17.54 -13.18
CA VAL A 31 -4.88 16.24 -13.76
C VAL A 31 -6.39 15.97 -13.75
N ALA A 32 -7.11 16.45 -12.74
CA ALA A 32 -8.57 16.34 -12.72
C ALA A 32 -9.24 17.18 -13.83
N ALA A 33 -8.67 18.35 -14.16
CA ALA A 33 -9.19 19.24 -15.18
C ALA A 33 -8.88 18.76 -16.61
N ASP A 34 -7.71 18.14 -16.81
CA ASP A 34 -7.29 17.57 -18.09
C ASP A 34 -6.65 16.18 -17.90
N PRO A 35 -7.49 15.12 -17.75
CA PRO A 35 -7.00 13.78 -17.42
C PRO A 35 -6.23 13.09 -18.55
N GLY A 36 -6.27 13.63 -19.77
CA GLY A 36 -5.61 13.06 -20.95
C GLY A 36 -4.46 13.90 -21.52
N GLY A 37 -4.42 15.21 -21.26
CA GLY A 37 -3.42 16.11 -21.84
C GLY A 37 -2.17 16.34 -20.97
N GLY A 38 -2.17 15.93 -19.70
CA GLY A 38 -1.01 16.06 -18.81
C GLY A 38 -0.95 14.98 -17.73
N VAL A 39 0.18 14.90 -17.03
CA VAL A 39 0.41 13.97 -15.93
C VAL A 39 1.10 14.68 -14.77
N VAL A 40 0.89 14.17 -13.55
CA VAL A 40 1.74 14.55 -12.42
C VAL A 40 3.05 13.78 -12.55
N ALA A 41 4.14 14.50 -12.78
CA ALA A 41 5.48 13.94 -12.92
C ALA A 41 6.51 14.88 -12.29
N SER A 42 7.34 14.34 -11.41
CA SER A 42 8.54 14.97 -10.84
C SER A 42 9.82 14.29 -11.29
N ASN A 43 9.71 13.19 -12.06
CA ASN A 43 10.83 12.47 -12.67
C ASN A 43 10.36 11.69 -13.92
N ASP A 44 11.30 11.04 -14.60
CA ASP A 44 11.07 10.32 -15.86
C ASP A 44 10.37 8.96 -15.70
N ASP A 45 10.31 8.42 -14.48
CA ASP A 45 9.69 7.11 -14.18
C ASP A 45 8.19 7.09 -14.50
N THR A 46 7.54 8.26 -14.57
CA THR A 46 6.14 8.39 -14.99
C THR A 46 5.89 7.74 -16.36
N SER A 47 6.81 7.94 -17.31
CA SER A 47 6.70 7.36 -18.66
C SER A 47 6.73 5.83 -18.64
N LEU A 48 7.54 5.25 -17.75
CA LEU A 48 7.66 3.80 -17.55
C LEU A 48 6.32 3.19 -17.11
N PHE A 49 5.67 3.79 -16.12
CA PHE A 49 4.40 3.28 -15.60
C PHE A 49 3.26 3.42 -16.60
N ILE A 50 3.19 4.54 -17.33
CA ILE A 50 2.22 4.73 -18.41
C ILE A 50 2.41 3.65 -19.48
N TRP A 51 3.66 3.36 -19.84
CA TRP A 51 3.99 2.30 -20.80
C TRP A 51 3.50 0.93 -20.31
N TRP A 52 3.79 0.56 -19.05
CA TRP A 52 3.33 -0.73 -18.48
C TRP A 52 1.81 -0.84 -18.36
N LEU A 53 1.09 0.27 -18.11
CA LEU A 53 -0.37 0.29 -18.14
C LEU A 53 -0.92 0.01 -19.54
N GLY A 54 -0.28 0.57 -20.57
CA GLY A 54 -0.59 0.31 -21.98
C GLY A 54 -0.30 -1.14 -22.37
N HIS A 55 0.91 -1.62 -22.07
CA HIS A 55 1.34 -2.99 -22.35
C HIS A 55 0.43 -4.01 -21.68
N GLY A 56 0.13 -3.86 -20.38
CA GLY A 56 -0.77 -4.76 -19.67
C GLY A 56 -2.18 -4.78 -20.27
N ALA A 57 -2.70 -3.64 -20.72
CA ALA A 57 -3.99 -3.58 -21.40
C ALA A 57 -3.97 -4.32 -22.75
N GLN A 58 -2.88 -4.19 -23.52
CA GLN A 58 -2.71 -4.92 -24.78
C GLN A 58 -2.63 -6.43 -24.57
N VAL A 59 -1.84 -6.89 -23.59
CA VAL A 59 -1.73 -8.31 -23.21
C VAL A 59 -3.09 -8.88 -22.81
N VAL A 60 -3.90 -8.12 -22.06
CA VAL A 60 -5.26 -8.56 -21.70
C VAL A 60 -6.17 -8.59 -22.93
N ALA A 61 -6.05 -7.64 -23.85
CA ALA A 61 -6.86 -7.63 -25.08
C ALA A 61 -6.54 -8.82 -25.99
N ASP A 62 -5.26 -9.17 -26.13
CA ASP A 62 -4.79 -10.35 -26.85
C ASP A 62 -5.28 -11.65 -26.19
N ALA A 63 -5.11 -11.77 -24.86
CA ALA A 63 -5.60 -12.93 -24.11
C ALA A 63 -7.13 -13.14 -24.22
N LEU A 64 -7.89 -12.08 -24.47
CA LEU A 64 -9.35 -12.12 -24.70
C LEU A 64 -9.73 -12.25 -26.19
N GLY A 65 -8.76 -12.26 -27.10
CA GLY A 65 -8.98 -12.39 -28.55
C GLY A 65 -9.51 -11.12 -29.22
N PHE A 66 -9.36 -9.94 -28.59
CA PHE A 66 -9.79 -8.66 -29.17
C PHE A 66 -8.84 -8.11 -30.22
N VAL A 67 -7.56 -8.50 -30.18
CA VAL A 67 -6.53 -8.04 -31.11
C VAL A 67 -5.80 -9.25 -31.68
N PRO A 68 -5.56 -9.34 -33.00
CA PRO A 68 -4.72 -10.39 -33.57
C PRO A 68 -3.24 -10.07 -33.36
N GLY A 69 -2.52 -10.88 -32.60
CA GLY A 69 -1.05 -10.84 -32.53
C GLY A 69 -0.50 -11.46 -31.24
N GLU A 70 0.75 -11.92 -31.23
CA GLU A 70 1.45 -12.36 -30.02
C GLU A 70 1.97 -11.12 -29.26
N THR A 71 1.18 -10.54 -28.36
CA THR A 71 1.60 -9.36 -27.57
C THR A 71 2.55 -9.74 -26.42
N GLY A 72 3.59 -10.52 -26.68
CA GLY A 72 4.62 -10.88 -25.69
C GLY A 72 4.04 -11.42 -24.36
N GLY A 73 4.78 -11.26 -23.26
CA GLY A 73 4.34 -11.66 -21.92
C GLY A 73 3.92 -10.48 -21.05
N LEU A 74 3.08 -10.72 -20.04
CA LEU A 74 2.70 -9.69 -19.07
C LEU A 74 3.89 -9.12 -18.30
N LEU A 75 4.90 -9.95 -18.03
CA LEU A 75 6.07 -9.63 -17.20
C LEU A 75 7.37 -9.56 -18.01
N TYR A 76 7.30 -9.70 -19.34
CA TYR A 76 8.47 -9.62 -20.21
C TYR A 76 8.06 -9.14 -21.60
N THR A 77 8.83 -8.21 -22.15
CA THR A 77 8.52 -7.59 -23.44
C THR A 77 9.78 -7.20 -24.19
N GLU A 78 9.81 -7.46 -25.49
CA GLU A 78 10.91 -7.04 -26.38
C GLU A 78 10.65 -5.69 -27.05
N SER A 79 9.43 -5.17 -26.90
CA SER A 79 9.04 -3.88 -27.48
C SER A 79 9.62 -2.68 -26.72
N MET A 80 9.98 -2.86 -25.45
CA MET A 80 10.77 -1.91 -24.68
C MET A 80 12.24 -2.34 -24.72
N ASN A 81 13.16 -1.41 -24.94
CA ASN A 81 14.60 -1.70 -25.03
C ASN A 81 14.94 -2.82 -26.06
N THR A 82 14.33 -2.78 -27.25
CA THR A 82 14.43 -3.85 -28.26
C THR A 82 15.87 -4.18 -28.66
N LEU A 83 16.74 -3.18 -28.79
CA LEU A 83 18.16 -3.39 -29.11
C LEU A 83 18.94 -4.09 -27.98
N GLY A 84 18.46 -3.98 -26.75
CA GLY A 84 18.99 -4.66 -25.57
C GLY A 84 18.33 -6.01 -25.29
N GLY A 85 17.57 -6.55 -26.24
CA GLY A 85 16.88 -7.84 -26.09
C GLY A 85 15.66 -7.78 -25.19
N GLY A 86 15.08 -6.61 -24.94
CA GLY A 86 13.84 -6.47 -24.17
C GLY A 86 14.02 -6.03 -22.71
N VAL A 87 12.91 -6.08 -21.97
CA VAL A 87 12.83 -5.71 -20.56
C VAL A 87 12.14 -6.79 -19.74
N ASN A 88 12.78 -7.10 -18.60
CA ASN A 88 12.22 -7.94 -17.57
C ASN A 88 11.33 -7.11 -16.63
N GLY A 89 10.02 -7.26 -16.74
CA GLY A 89 9.03 -6.54 -15.93
C GLY A 89 9.11 -6.81 -14.43
N ALA A 90 9.72 -7.92 -14.02
CA ALA A 90 9.94 -8.21 -12.61
C ALA A 90 11.10 -7.40 -12.00
N TRP A 91 12.05 -6.94 -12.82
CA TRP A 91 13.16 -6.05 -12.42
C TRP A 91 12.96 -4.60 -12.83
N ASN A 92 12.01 -4.34 -13.72
CA ASN A 92 11.68 -3.00 -14.20
C ASN A 92 10.45 -2.41 -13.50
N THR A 93 10.04 -3.00 -12.36
CA THR A 93 8.93 -2.51 -11.53
C THR A 93 7.62 -2.39 -12.32
N SER A 94 7.26 -3.45 -13.04
CA SER A 94 5.99 -3.49 -13.78
C SER A 94 4.80 -3.36 -12.82
N LEU A 95 3.94 -2.37 -13.06
CA LEU A 95 2.65 -2.19 -12.37
C LEU A 95 1.60 -3.21 -12.84
N ALA A 96 2.02 -4.44 -13.16
CA ALA A 96 1.24 -5.43 -13.89
C ALA A 96 -0.13 -5.72 -13.24
N GLY A 97 -0.19 -5.77 -11.90
CA GLY A 97 -1.42 -6.00 -11.16
C GLY A 97 -2.44 -4.88 -11.37
N LEU A 98 -2.00 -3.62 -11.31
CA LEU A 98 -2.87 -2.47 -11.57
C LEU A 98 -3.18 -2.31 -13.06
N ALA A 99 -2.25 -2.65 -13.95
CA ALA A 99 -2.44 -2.62 -15.39
C ALA A 99 -3.57 -3.56 -15.84
N ILE A 100 -3.66 -4.77 -15.27
CA ILE A 100 -4.78 -5.69 -15.53
C ILE A 100 -6.10 -5.09 -15.05
N LEU A 101 -6.14 -4.56 -13.82
CA LEU A 101 -7.36 -3.98 -13.26
C LEU A 101 -7.85 -2.77 -14.04
N LEU A 102 -6.93 -1.97 -14.57
CA LEU A 102 -7.23 -0.77 -15.35
C LEU A 102 -7.32 -1.01 -16.85
N ALA A 103 -7.12 -2.24 -17.34
CA ALA A 103 -7.19 -2.54 -18.77
C ALA A 103 -8.47 -1.99 -19.45
N PRO A 104 -9.69 -2.12 -18.88
CA PRO A 104 -10.88 -1.53 -19.47
C PRO A 104 -10.83 -0.01 -19.61
N VAL A 105 -10.25 0.69 -18.62
CA VAL A 105 -10.07 2.14 -18.67
C VAL A 105 -9.03 2.50 -19.73
N THR A 106 -7.92 1.77 -19.77
CA THR A 106 -6.84 1.97 -20.73
C THR A 106 -7.32 1.76 -22.17
N TRP A 107 -8.21 0.80 -22.43
CA TRP A 107 -8.76 0.58 -23.78
C TRP A 107 -9.66 1.74 -24.26
N VAL A 108 -10.47 2.30 -23.36
CA VAL A 108 -11.45 3.34 -23.72
C VAL A 108 -10.84 4.75 -23.70
N ALA A 109 -9.92 5.01 -22.78
CA ALA A 109 -9.42 6.35 -22.50
C ALA A 109 -7.88 6.49 -22.59
N GLY A 110 -7.16 5.40 -22.85
CA GLY A 110 -5.71 5.39 -22.98
C GLY A 110 -4.95 5.26 -21.64
N PRO A 111 -3.65 4.92 -21.70
CA PRO A 111 -2.85 4.65 -20.50
C PRO A 111 -2.55 5.89 -19.66
N ILE A 112 -2.56 7.08 -20.24
CA ILE A 112 -2.40 8.36 -19.52
C ILE A 112 -3.57 8.57 -18.56
N VAL A 113 -4.81 8.36 -19.02
CA VAL A 113 -6.00 8.48 -18.17
C VAL A 113 -5.98 7.43 -17.06
N SER A 114 -5.56 6.19 -17.36
CA SER A 114 -5.38 5.14 -16.35
C SER A 114 -4.34 5.51 -15.29
N TYR A 115 -3.20 6.08 -15.70
CA TYR A 115 -2.17 6.57 -14.78
C TYR A 115 -2.72 7.66 -13.86
N ASN A 116 -3.37 8.67 -14.44
CA ASN A 116 -3.97 9.78 -13.71
C ASN A 116 -5.09 9.32 -12.77
N LEU A 117 -5.86 8.30 -13.15
CA LEU A 117 -6.83 7.67 -12.26
C LEU A 117 -6.14 7.03 -11.05
N LEU A 118 -4.97 6.41 -11.20
CA LEU A 118 -4.18 5.95 -10.05
C LEU A 118 -3.77 7.12 -9.16
N ILE A 119 -3.24 8.20 -9.74
CA ILE A 119 -2.83 9.38 -8.98
C ILE A 119 -3.97 9.90 -8.09
N LEU A 120 -5.19 9.94 -8.63
CA LEU A 120 -6.37 10.37 -7.89
C LEU A 120 -6.87 9.35 -6.87
N ALA A 121 -6.78 8.05 -7.17
CA ALA A 121 -7.38 6.99 -6.36
C ALA A 121 -6.50 6.51 -5.21
N LEU A 122 -5.18 6.42 -5.39
CA LEU A 122 -4.25 5.87 -4.41
C LEU A 122 -4.30 6.53 -3.02
N PRO A 123 -4.33 7.87 -2.86
CA PRO A 123 -4.41 8.47 -1.54
C PRO A 123 -5.74 8.13 -0.84
N VAL A 124 -6.84 8.07 -1.61
CA VAL A 124 -8.17 7.67 -1.11
C VAL A 124 -8.17 6.22 -0.65
N LEU A 125 -7.64 5.31 -1.46
CA LEU A 125 -7.56 3.88 -1.13
C LEU A 125 -6.67 3.63 0.10
N GLY A 126 -5.51 4.30 0.16
CA GLY A 126 -4.61 4.27 1.32
C GLY A 126 -5.29 4.74 2.60
N SER A 127 -6.04 5.85 2.53
CA SER A 127 -6.83 6.34 3.66
C SER A 127 -7.94 5.37 4.08
N LEU A 128 -8.65 4.75 3.14
CA LEU A 128 -9.70 3.77 3.48
C LEU A 128 -9.12 2.53 4.17
N ALA A 129 -8.02 2.00 3.64
CA ALA A 129 -7.30 0.87 4.22
C ALA A 129 -6.78 1.18 5.63
N THR A 130 -6.22 2.38 5.81
CA THR A 130 -5.74 2.86 7.11
C THR A 130 -6.89 3.08 8.09
N ALA A 131 -8.03 3.60 7.63
CA ALA A 131 -9.22 3.75 8.46
C ALA A 131 -9.73 2.39 8.97
N VAL A 132 -9.68 1.33 8.15
CA VAL A 132 -10.04 -0.04 8.57
C VAL A 132 -9.16 -0.51 9.74
N LEU A 133 -7.87 -0.20 9.72
CA LEU A 133 -6.95 -0.48 10.83
C LEU A 133 -7.25 0.42 12.04
N PHE A 134 -7.28 1.74 11.86
CA PHE A 134 -7.42 2.72 12.94
C PHE A 134 -8.75 2.62 13.66
N ARG A 135 -9.83 2.20 12.98
CA ARG A 135 -11.15 1.91 13.58
C ARG A 135 -11.11 0.83 14.67
N ARG A 136 -10.04 0.03 14.77
CA ARG A 136 -9.82 -0.92 15.88
C ARG A 136 -9.39 -0.23 17.17
N PHE A 137 -8.72 0.92 17.05
CA PHE A 137 -8.07 1.60 18.16
C PHE A 137 -8.68 2.96 18.47
N LEU A 138 -9.35 3.59 17.53
CA LEU A 138 -9.91 4.93 17.67
C LEU A 138 -11.41 4.91 17.50
N ASP A 139 -12.10 5.93 18.01
CA ASP A 139 -13.46 6.22 17.59
C ASP A 139 -13.53 6.73 16.14
N ARG A 140 -14.73 6.76 15.57
CA ARG A 140 -14.90 6.84 14.11
C ARG A 140 -14.28 8.10 13.53
N LEU A 141 -14.60 9.25 14.10
CA LEU A 141 -14.13 10.55 13.62
C LEU A 141 -12.59 10.67 13.71
N PRO A 142 -11.94 10.46 14.86
CA PRO A 142 -10.49 10.54 14.94
C PRO A 142 -9.79 9.49 14.07
N ALA A 143 -10.36 8.27 13.93
CA ALA A 143 -9.83 7.26 13.01
C ALA A 143 -9.83 7.75 11.55
N PHE A 144 -10.93 8.38 11.11
CA PHE A 144 -11.07 8.89 9.75
C PHE A 144 -10.14 10.08 9.49
N ILE A 145 -10.03 11.03 10.43
CA ILE A 145 -9.11 12.17 10.30
C ILE A 145 -7.66 11.67 10.21
N ALA A 146 -7.24 10.81 11.13
CA ALA A 146 -5.88 10.29 11.14
C ALA A 146 -5.58 9.45 9.88
N ALA A 147 -6.54 8.65 9.41
CA ALA A 147 -6.37 7.87 8.18
C ALA A 147 -6.35 8.73 6.91
N GLY A 148 -7.12 9.83 6.87
CA GLY A 148 -7.00 10.88 5.86
C GLY A 148 -5.59 11.43 5.81
N GLY A 149 -5.03 11.81 6.97
CA GLY A 149 -3.65 12.29 7.08
C GLY A 149 -2.60 11.29 6.57
N VAL A 150 -2.80 9.98 6.76
CA VAL A 150 -1.87 8.96 6.25
C VAL A 150 -1.93 8.85 4.72
N GLY A 151 -3.13 8.82 4.12
CA GLY A 151 -3.29 8.73 2.67
C GLY A 151 -2.85 9.99 1.93
N PHE A 152 -2.87 11.15 2.57
CA PHE A 152 -2.36 12.42 2.05
C PHE A 152 -1.04 12.85 2.72
N SER A 153 -0.29 11.89 3.26
CA SER A 153 1.01 12.16 3.89
C SER A 153 2.05 12.63 2.87
N SER A 154 3.12 13.28 3.34
CA SER A 154 4.22 13.69 2.45
C SER A 154 4.80 12.52 1.67
N TYR A 155 4.84 11.32 2.27
CA TYR A 155 5.29 10.10 1.58
C TYR A 155 4.39 9.82 0.37
N VAL A 156 3.07 9.74 0.56
CA VAL A 156 2.17 9.45 -0.55
C VAL A 156 2.22 10.55 -1.60
N ILE A 157 2.20 11.83 -1.19
CA ILE A 157 2.27 12.95 -2.13
C ILE A 157 3.60 12.95 -2.91
N ALA A 158 4.73 12.67 -2.26
CA ALA A 158 6.03 12.56 -2.92
C ALA A 158 6.05 11.41 -3.93
N GLN A 159 5.61 10.21 -3.52
CA GLN A 159 5.61 9.04 -4.39
C GLN A 159 4.62 9.19 -5.56
N LEU A 160 3.53 9.92 -5.40
CA LEU A 160 2.63 10.25 -6.52
C LEU A 160 3.25 11.19 -7.55
N GLY A 161 4.44 11.75 -7.28
CA GLY A 161 5.25 12.47 -8.25
C GLY A 161 5.89 11.57 -9.32
N GLY A 162 5.89 10.24 -9.19
CA GLY A 162 6.52 9.39 -10.21
C GLY A 162 6.49 7.90 -9.94
N HIS A 163 6.18 7.49 -8.71
CA HIS A 163 6.22 6.12 -8.21
C HIS A 163 4.85 5.65 -7.67
N PRO A 164 3.80 5.55 -8.52
CA PRO A 164 2.49 5.04 -8.10
C PRO A 164 2.55 3.65 -7.47
N ASN A 165 3.54 2.84 -7.84
CA ASN A 165 3.84 1.54 -7.22
C ASN A 165 4.17 1.66 -5.72
N LEU A 166 4.88 2.72 -5.31
CA LEU A 166 5.23 3.01 -3.91
C LEU A 166 4.07 3.72 -3.19
N ALA A 167 3.36 4.60 -3.88
CA ALA A 167 2.17 5.27 -3.35
C ALA A 167 0.99 4.32 -3.03
N TYR A 168 1.01 3.09 -3.56
CA TYR A 168 0.03 2.05 -3.19
C TYR A 168 0.26 1.51 -1.76
N ILE A 169 -0.15 2.30 -0.78
CA ILE A 169 0.01 2.00 0.65
C ILE A 169 -1.16 1.22 1.27
N VAL A 170 -1.98 0.55 0.45
CA VAL A 170 -3.14 -0.24 0.93
C VAL A 170 -2.68 -1.49 1.71
N THR A 171 -1.60 -2.12 1.25
CA THR A 171 -1.12 -3.40 1.79
C THR A 171 -0.57 -3.32 3.22
N PRO A 172 0.27 -2.34 3.60
CA PRO A 172 0.77 -2.22 4.98
C PRO A 172 -0.32 -2.18 6.07
N PRO A 173 -1.32 -1.27 6.03
CA PRO A 173 -2.33 -1.19 7.08
C PRO A 173 -3.26 -2.41 7.10
N LEU A 174 -3.58 -3.00 5.93
CA LEU A 174 -4.40 -4.21 5.86
C LEU A 174 -3.64 -5.45 6.36
N THR A 175 -2.31 -5.50 6.19
CA THR A 175 -1.45 -6.53 6.78
C THR A 175 -1.49 -6.46 8.31
N ALA A 176 -1.29 -5.28 8.89
CA ALA A 176 -1.40 -5.09 10.33
C ALA A 176 -2.81 -5.45 10.84
N TRP A 177 -3.85 -5.07 10.09
CA TRP A 177 -5.23 -5.42 10.41
C TRP A 177 -5.48 -6.94 10.36
N ALA A 178 -4.93 -7.64 9.36
CA ALA A 178 -5.07 -9.09 9.20
C ALA A 178 -4.38 -9.85 10.33
N ILE A 179 -3.16 -9.43 10.72
CA ILE A 179 -2.45 -9.96 11.89
C ILE A 179 -3.32 -9.86 13.14
N LEU A 180 -3.89 -8.68 13.41
CA LEU A 180 -4.77 -8.49 14.56
C LEU A 180 -6.06 -9.31 14.45
N ALA A 181 -6.65 -9.40 13.26
CA ALA A 181 -7.86 -10.20 13.03
C ALA A 181 -7.64 -11.69 13.35
N LEU A 182 -6.49 -12.24 12.93
CA LEU A 182 -6.12 -13.63 13.20
C LEU A 182 -5.83 -13.86 14.69
N LEU A 183 -5.14 -12.91 15.35
CA LEU A 183 -4.91 -12.96 16.79
C LEU A 183 -6.22 -12.92 17.59
N ASP A 184 -7.17 -12.08 17.18
CA ASP A 184 -8.49 -11.96 17.80
C ASP A 184 -9.32 -13.25 17.65
N LEU A 185 -9.17 -13.97 16.54
CA LEU A 185 -9.86 -15.23 16.29
C LEU A 185 -9.60 -16.26 17.41
N GLY A 186 -8.38 -16.29 17.95
CA GLY A 186 -8.01 -17.17 19.06
C GLY A 186 -8.31 -16.62 20.46
N ARG A 187 -8.71 -15.34 20.57
CA ARG A 187 -9.01 -14.67 21.86
C ARG A 187 -10.41 -14.97 22.36
N THR A 188 -11.39 -15.09 21.47
CA THR A 188 -12.81 -15.22 21.80
C THR A 188 -13.13 -16.57 22.44
N LYS A 189 -13.30 -16.61 23.77
CA LYS A 189 -13.76 -17.79 24.53
C LYS A 189 -15.26 -18.10 24.32
N THR A 190 -16.03 -17.09 23.90
CA THR A 190 -17.49 -17.03 23.91
C THR A 190 -18.13 -17.05 22.53
N ASP A 191 -17.38 -17.44 21.48
CA ASP A 191 -18.01 -17.58 20.18
C ASP A 191 -18.95 -18.80 20.22
N ARG A 192 -20.26 -18.54 20.37
CA ARG A 192 -21.34 -19.53 20.14
C ARG A 192 -21.27 -20.13 18.73
N SER A 193 -20.47 -19.53 17.85
CA SER A 193 -20.13 -20.07 16.54
C SER A 193 -19.35 -21.37 16.69
N GLY A 194 -19.93 -22.48 16.22
CA GLY A 194 -19.30 -23.79 16.25
C GLY A 194 -17.92 -23.84 15.56
N PRO A 195 -17.14 -24.92 15.80
CA PRO A 195 -15.76 -25.07 15.29
C PRO A 195 -15.65 -24.89 13.76
N LEU A 196 -16.69 -25.25 13.02
CA LEU A 196 -16.77 -25.06 11.57
C LEU A 196 -16.72 -23.57 11.15
N LEU A 197 -17.43 -22.69 11.85
CA LEU A 197 -17.47 -21.27 11.52
C LEU A 197 -16.12 -20.60 11.78
N ARG A 198 -15.42 -21.01 12.85
CA ARG A 198 -14.06 -20.55 13.15
C ARG A 198 -13.08 -20.98 12.08
N ARG A 199 -13.14 -22.24 11.64
CA ARG A 199 -12.33 -22.75 10.52
C ARG A 199 -12.60 -21.95 9.25
N ARG A 200 -13.88 -21.70 8.92
CA ARG A 200 -14.25 -20.87 7.77
C ARG A 200 -13.67 -19.45 7.87
N ARG A 201 -13.76 -18.79 9.03
CA ARG A 201 -13.17 -17.46 9.25
C ARG A 201 -11.65 -17.48 9.12
N LEU A 202 -10.99 -18.50 9.64
CA LEU A 202 -9.54 -18.68 9.49
C LEU A 202 -9.15 -18.75 8.01
N TRP A 203 -9.85 -19.58 7.21
CA TRP A 203 -9.63 -19.67 5.77
C TRP A 203 -9.90 -18.36 5.07
N LEU A 204 -11.02 -17.68 5.35
CA LEU A 204 -11.33 -16.40 4.72
C LEU A 204 -10.28 -15.32 5.04
N LEU A 205 -9.85 -15.22 6.30
CA LEU A 205 -8.81 -14.26 6.70
C LEU A 205 -7.45 -14.62 6.12
N GLY A 206 -7.04 -15.89 6.19
CA GLY A 206 -5.78 -16.37 5.64
C GLY A 206 -5.71 -16.23 4.13
N SER A 207 -6.77 -16.61 3.42
CA SER A 207 -6.85 -16.49 1.96
C SER A 207 -6.92 -15.03 1.51
N GLY A 208 -7.74 -14.20 2.17
CA GLY A 208 -7.77 -12.76 1.88
C GLY A 208 -6.42 -12.09 2.13
N PHE A 209 -5.72 -12.48 3.19
CA PHE A 209 -4.38 -11.98 3.48
C PHE A 209 -3.35 -12.46 2.44
N GLY A 210 -3.40 -13.73 2.03
CA GLY A 210 -2.53 -14.27 0.99
C GLY A 210 -2.74 -13.61 -0.37
N LEU A 211 -3.99 -13.34 -0.76
CA LEU A 211 -4.31 -12.63 -2.01
C LEU A 211 -3.83 -11.17 -1.95
N LEU A 212 -3.95 -10.50 -0.81
CA LEU A 212 -3.43 -9.15 -0.62
C LEU A 212 -1.91 -9.10 -0.84
N LEU A 213 -1.17 -10.01 -0.20
CA LEU A 213 0.29 -10.11 -0.36
C LEU A 213 0.68 -10.55 -1.78
N GLY A 214 -0.05 -11.51 -2.34
CA GLY A 214 0.13 -12.00 -3.71
C GLY A 214 -0.06 -10.89 -4.75
N PHE A 215 -1.09 -10.06 -4.59
CA PHE A 215 -1.32 -8.90 -5.46
C PHE A 215 -0.20 -7.87 -5.34
N GLN A 216 0.30 -7.62 -4.13
CA GLN A 216 1.38 -6.67 -3.89
C GLN A 216 2.67 -7.01 -4.64
N PHE A 217 2.98 -8.30 -4.89
CA PHE A 217 4.11 -8.68 -5.75
C PHE A 217 4.03 -8.05 -7.14
N TYR A 218 2.82 -7.89 -7.69
CA TYR A 218 2.56 -7.31 -9.01
C TYR A 218 2.32 -5.79 -8.98
N VAL A 219 2.47 -5.16 -7.82
CA VAL A 219 2.39 -3.70 -7.67
C VAL A 219 3.75 -3.16 -7.27
N SER A 220 4.30 -3.62 -6.15
CA SER A 220 5.63 -3.23 -5.69
C SER A 220 6.19 -4.26 -4.70
N THR A 221 7.26 -4.92 -5.11
CA THR A 221 8.07 -5.81 -4.25
C THR A 221 8.78 -5.04 -3.15
N GLU A 222 9.09 -3.77 -3.37
CA GLU A 222 9.69 -2.88 -2.37
C GLU A 222 8.72 -2.57 -1.23
N VAL A 223 7.47 -2.18 -1.55
CA VAL A 223 6.43 -1.96 -0.52
C VAL A 223 6.11 -3.27 0.19
N LEU A 224 6.17 -4.42 -0.49
CA LEU A 224 6.02 -5.73 0.14
C LEU A 224 7.13 -6.00 1.16
N ALA A 225 8.39 -5.74 0.80
CA ALA A 225 9.53 -5.90 1.68
C ALA A 225 9.47 -4.94 2.90
N GLY A 226 9.12 -3.67 2.67
CA GLY A 226 8.88 -2.70 3.73
C GLY A 226 7.73 -3.12 4.65
N THR A 227 6.65 -3.65 4.09
CA THR A 227 5.51 -4.20 4.84
C THR A 227 5.95 -5.39 5.70
N PHE A 228 6.80 -6.27 5.18
CA PHE A 228 7.34 -7.39 5.94
C PHE A 228 8.15 -6.91 7.15
N LEU A 229 9.06 -5.95 6.96
CA LEU A 229 9.84 -5.39 8.06
C LEU A 229 8.95 -4.70 9.10
N ALA A 230 7.98 -3.90 8.66
CA ALA A 230 7.00 -3.27 9.54
C ALA A 230 6.17 -4.31 10.32
N ALA A 231 5.75 -5.39 9.67
CA ALA A 231 5.03 -6.48 10.30
C ALA A 231 5.88 -7.21 11.35
N LEU A 232 7.19 -7.42 11.11
CA LEU A 232 8.11 -7.97 12.09
C LEU A 232 8.24 -7.06 13.32
N CYS A 233 8.47 -5.77 13.13
CA CYS A 233 8.54 -4.80 14.22
C CYS A 233 7.22 -4.75 15.01
N PHE A 234 6.09 -4.83 14.31
CA PHE A 234 4.76 -4.85 14.94
C PHE A 234 4.53 -6.13 15.76
N LEU A 235 4.88 -7.29 15.22
CA LEU A 235 4.78 -8.58 15.93
C LEU A 235 5.72 -8.63 17.14
N ALA A 236 6.95 -8.15 17.01
CA ALA A 236 7.89 -8.03 18.12
C ALA A 236 7.32 -7.12 19.23
N SER A 237 6.73 -5.98 18.84
CA SER A 237 6.07 -5.07 19.79
C SER A 237 4.91 -5.76 20.52
N ILE A 238 4.07 -6.52 19.82
CA ILE A 238 3.00 -7.31 20.45
C ILE A 238 3.57 -8.40 21.37
N ALA A 239 4.64 -9.08 20.96
CA ALA A 239 5.26 -10.15 21.73
C ALA A 239 5.98 -9.67 22.99
N VAL A 240 6.47 -8.42 23.01
CA VAL A 240 7.15 -7.81 24.16
C VAL A 240 6.16 -7.09 25.07
N PHE A 241 5.35 -6.18 24.52
CA PHE A 241 4.47 -5.31 25.30
C PHE A 241 3.05 -5.88 25.47
N GLY A 242 2.63 -6.78 24.58
CA GLY A 242 1.30 -7.40 24.57
C GLY A 242 1.25 -8.81 25.17
N ARG A 243 2.25 -9.23 25.96
CA ARG A 243 2.38 -10.59 26.50
C ARG A 243 1.15 -11.14 27.22
N GLY A 244 0.40 -10.27 27.90
CA GLY A 244 -0.84 -10.64 28.59
C GLY A 244 -2.12 -10.53 27.76
N LEU A 245 -2.05 -9.98 26.54
CA LEU A 245 -3.23 -9.70 25.70
C LEU A 245 -3.72 -10.92 24.92
N PHE A 246 -2.78 -11.77 24.49
CA PHE A 246 -3.05 -12.88 23.58
C PHE A 246 -2.66 -14.21 24.23
N ARG A 247 -3.50 -15.23 24.05
CA ARG A 247 -3.25 -16.59 24.53
C ARG A 247 -2.54 -17.42 23.46
N THR A 248 -2.02 -18.59 23.83
CA THR A 248 -1.44 -19.56 22.88
C THR A 248 -2.34 -19.83 21.68
N ARG A 249 -3.67 -19.91 21.89
CA ARG A 249 -4.66 -20.08 20.80
C ARG A 249 -4.68 -18.94 19.78
N SER A 250 -4.43 -17.70 20.21
CA SER A 250 -4.31 -16.54 19.31
C SER A 250 -3.09 -16.66 18.42
N TRP A 251 -1.94 -17.01 19.00
CA TRP A 251 -0.71 -17.24 18.26
C TRP A 251 -0.81 -18.42 17.30
N LEU A 252 -1.50 -19.50 17.69
CA LEU A 252 -1.81 -20.63 16.80
C LEU A 252 -2.69 -20.22 15.62
N ALA A 253 -3.74 -19.41 15.86
CA ALA A 253 -4.61 -18.91 14.81
C ALA A 253 -3.86 -17.98 13.84
N LEU A 254 -3.00 -17.11 14.37
CA LEU A 254 -2.09 -16.30 13.55
C LEU A 254 -1.16 -17.18 12.73
N GLY A 255 -0.46 -18.15 13.35
CA GLY A 255 0.45 -19.04 12.64
C GLY A 255 -0.23 -19.80 11.50
N LEU A 256 -1.36 -20.44 11.76
CA LEU A 256 -2.12 -21.16 10.72
C LEU A 256 -2.63 -20.23 9.62
N GLY A 257 -3.17 -19.06 9.99
CA GLY A 257 -3.63 -18.06 9.02
C GLY A 257 -2.50 -17.52 8.14
N SER A 258 -1.32 -17.27 8.74
CA SER A 258 -0.12 -16.84 8.03
C SER A 258 0.45 -17.93 7.12
N VAL A 259 0.37 -19.21 7.49
CA VAL A 259 0.75 -20.32 6.59
C VAL A 259 -0.16 -20.35 5.36
N ILE A 260 -1.48 -20.25 5.56
CA ILE A 260 -2.44 -20.17 4.44
C ILE A 260 -2.12 -18.97 3.54
N ALA A 261 -1.88 -17.81 4.16
CA ALA A 261 -1.54 -16.58 3.44
C ALA A 261 -0.24 -16.72 2.65
N GLY A 262 0.81 -17.29 3.26
CA GLY A 262 2.11 -17.51 2.64
C GLY A 262 2.05 -18.46 1.45
N ILE A 263 1.29 -19.56 1.56
CA ILE A 263 1.09 -20.49 0.44
C ILE A 263 0.40 -19.78 -0.73
N ILE A 264 -0.70 -19.06 -0.48
CA ILE A 264 -1.44 -18.36 -1.53
C ILE A 264 -0.59 -17.25 -2.14
N ALA A 265 0.09 -16.44 -1.33
CA ALA A 265 0.97 -15.39 -1.81
C ALA A 265 2.12 -15.95 -2.67
N LEU A 266 2.72 -17.07 -2.24
CA LEU A 266 3.76 -17.76 -3.00
C LEU A 266 3.23 -18.26 -4.35
N LEU A 267 2.07 -18.93 -4.35
CA LEU A 267 1.44 -19.39 -5.60
C LEU A 267 1.15 -18.24 -6.56
N CYS A 268 0.67 -17.10 -6.05
CA CYS A 268 0.52 -15.89 -6.84
C CYS A 268 1.87 -15.35 -7.34
N ALA A 269 2.93 -15.42 -6.55
CA ALA A 269 4.24 -14.86 -6.87
C ALA A 269 5.06 -15.70 -7.86
N ILE A 270 4.75 -17.00 -8.05
CA ILE A 270 5.55 -17.92 -8.89
C ILE A 270 5.88 -17.33 -10.28
N PRO A 271 4.92 -16.82 -11.08
CA PRO A 271 5.25 -16.27 -12.40
C PRO A 271 6.25 -15.12 -12.33
N LEU A 272 6.10 -14.23 -11.34
CA LEU A 272 7.00 -13.11 -11.14
C LEU A 272 8.39 -13.59 -10.69
N LEU A 273 8.47 -14.53 -9.74
CA LEU A 273 9.74 -15.08 -9.26
C LEU A 273 10.51 -15.84 -10.35
N VAL A 274 9.81 -16.60 -11.19
CA VAL A 274 10.42 -17.27 -12.36
C VAL A 274 10.95 -16.22 -13.34
N THR A 275 10.17 -15.16 -13.58
CA THR A 275 10.58 -14.07 -14.47
C THR A 275 11.77 -13.30 -13.90
N MET A 276 11.85 -13.06 -12.58
CA MET A 276 13.01 -12.44 -11.94
C MET A 276 14.31 -13.20 -12.18
N ALA A 277 14.26 -14.53 -12.29
CA ALA A 277 15.42 -15.36 -12.63
C ALA A 277 15.64 -15.53 -14.14
N GLY A 278 14.76 -14.95 -14.95
CA GLY A 278 14.71 -15.09 -16.40
C GLY A 278 15.61 -14.11 -17.17
N PRO A 279 15.35 -13.95 -18.48
CA PRO A 279 16.12 -13.07 -19.37
C PRO A 279 16.17 -11.63 -18.87
N ASN A 280 17.26 -10.92 -19.19
CA ASN A 280 17.52 -9.52 -18.79
C ASN A 280 17.40 -9.26 -17.28
N SER A 281 17.64 -10.29 -16.46
CA SER A 281 17.88 -10.12 -15.04
C SER A 281 19.22 -9.40 -14.79
N PRO A 282 19.27 -8.39 -13.91
CA PRO A 282 20.50 -7.70 -13.57
C PRO A 282 21.53 -8.65 -12.97
N GLN A 283 22.80 -8.54 -13.41
CA GLN A 283 23.92 -9.34 -12.88
C GLN A 283 24.60 -8.69 -11.66
N GLY A 284 24.16 -7.51 -11.25
CA GLY A 284 24.72 -6.75 -10.15
C GLY A 284 23.81 -5.59 -9.73
N ALA A 285 24.29 -4.77 -8.81
CA ALA A 285 23.57 -3.58 -8.36
C ALA A 285 23.38 -2.61 -9.55
N ILE A 286 22.12 -2.29 -9.86
CA ILE A 286 21.75 -1.37 -10.93
C ILE A 286 22.03 0.08 -10.52
N ARG A 287 21.79 0.40 -9.24
CA ARG A 287 21.98 1.73 -8.67
C ARG A 287 23.03 1.70 -7.54
N PRO A 288 23.87 2.74 -7.42
CA PRO A 288 24.82 2.85 -6.33
C PRO A 288 24.12 2.96 -4.97
N HIS A 289 24.68 2.30 -3.96
CA HIS A 289 24.23 2.45 -2.58
C HIS A 289 24.59 3.85 -2.04
N GLY A 290 23.80 4.38 -1.11
CA GLY A 290 24.13 5.64 -0.43
C GLY A 290 23.45 6.88 -0.99
N VAL A 291 22.92 6.82 -2.21
CA VAL A 291 22.37 7.99 -2.92
C VAL A 291 20.92 8.27 -2.53
N TRP A 292 20.02 7.29 -2.68
CA TRP A 292 18.58 7.41 -2.40
C TRP A 292 18.22 6.94 -0.99
N ASN A 293 19.03 7.28 0.00
CA ASN A 293 18.84 6.81 1.37
C ASN A 293 17.97 7.78 2.18
N THR A 294 17.09 7.23 3.02
CA THR A 294 16.44 8.01 4.08
C THR A 294 17.38 8.17 5.28
N ASP A 295 17.61 9.41 5.69
CA ASP A 295 18.34 9.75 6.90
C ASP A 295 17.45 9.57 8.15
N LEU A 296 18.04 9.32 9.31
CA LEU A 296 17.30 9.20 10.58
C LEU A 296 16.60 10.50 10.98
N LEU A 297 17.04 11.64 10.46
CA LEU A 297 16.44 12.95 10.70
C LEU A 297 15.33 13.32 9.70
N ASP A 298 15.23 12.64 8.55
CA ASP A 298 14.20 12.89 7.54
C ASP A 298 12.75 12.77 8.08
N PRO A 299 12.43 11.84 8.99
CA PRO A 299 11.10 11.78 9.61
C PRO A 299 10.71 13.03 10.40
N ILE A 300 11.69 13.84 10.82
CA ILE A 300 11.52 14.99 11.73
C ILE A 300 11.69 16.32 11.00
N LEU A 301 12.59 16.38 10.01
CA LEU A 301 12.90 17.59 9.29
C LEU A 301 12.06 17.70 8.01
N PRO A 302 11.33 18.81 7.80
CA PRO A 302 10.48 18.94 6.63
C PRO A 302 11.30 19.19 5.35
N ALA A 303 11.29 18.23 4.44
CA ALA A 303 11.75 18.37 3.06
C ALA A 303 10.55 18.45 2.09
N ALA A 304 10.77 18.94 0.87
CA ALA A 304 9.75 18.88 -0.18
C ALA A 304 9.26 17.44 -0.36
N PRO A 305 7.96 17.19 -0.64
CA PRO A 305 6.89 18.13 -0.98
C PRO A 305 6.04 18.59 0.23
N ALA A 306 6.53 18.47 1.46
CA ALA A 306 5.77 18.93 2.62
C ALA A 306 5.53 20.44 2.55
N TRP A 307 4.30 20.89 2.76
CA TRP A 307 3.92 22.31 2.71
C TRP A 307 4.69 23.20 3.71
N LEU A 308 5.14 22.62 4.82
CA LEU A 308 5.93 23.31 5.84
C LEU A 308 7.45 23.29 5.54
N SER A 309 7.86 22.84 4.36
CA SER A 309 9.27 22.79 3.95
C SER A 309 9.69 24.07 3.20
N SER A 310 10.99 24.37 3.24
CA SER A 310 11.65 25.37 2.39
C SER A 310 11.82 24.93 0.93
N GLY A 311 11.39 23.71 0.57
CA GLY A 311 11.50 23.16 -0.78
C GLY A 311 12.79 22.37 -1.04
N VAL A 312 13.76 22.41 -0.12
CA VAL A 312 15.05 21.71 -0.22
C VAL A 312 15.28 20.91 1.06
N SER A 313 15.92 19.74 0.94
CA SER A 313 16.36 18.95 2.10
C SER A 313 17.35 19.77 2.94
N PRO A 314 17.11 19.98 4.25
CA PRO A 314 18.08 20.65 5.13
C PRO A 314 19.29 19.76 5.46
N LEU A 315 19.24 18.48 5.08
CA LEU A 315 20.28 17.49 5.33
C LEU A 315 21.23 17.38 4.13
N PRO A 316 22.56 17.24 4.39
CA PRO A 316 23.54 17.09 3.33
C PRO A 316 23.33 15.77 2.57
N ARG A 317 23.39 15.83 1.24
CA ARG A 317 23.26 14.68 0.34
C ARG A 317 24.52 14.54 -0.51
N ILE A 318 24.80 13.31 -0.95
CA ILE A 318 25.92 13.02 -1.87
C ILE A 318 25.67 13.66 -3.24
N MET A 319 24.40 13.73 -3.65
CA MET A 319 23.91 14.47 -4.81
C MET A 319 22.47 14.91 -4.55
N ASP A 320 22.00 15.89 -5.31
CA ASP A 320 20.60 16.29 -5.28
C ASP A 320 19.71 15.15 -5.80
N ILE A 321 18.59 14.93 -5.12
CA ILE A 321 17.60 13.89 -5.44
C ILE A 321 16.23 14.51 -5.59
N ASP A 322 15.39 13.88 -6.40
CA ASP A 322 14.07 14.41 -6.74
C ASP A 322 13.16 14.52 -5.50
N PRO A 323 12.17 15.45 -5.49
CA PRO A 323 11.23 15.58 -4.38
C PRO A 323 10.46 14.30 -4.06
N ALA A 324 10.29 13.39 -5.03
CA ALA A 324 9.69 12.08 -4.83
C ALA A 324 10.46 11.20 -3.81
N GLU A 325 11.76 11.45 -3.66
CA GLU A 325 12.68 10.71 -2.79
C GLU A 325 12.77 11.32 -1.37
N LEU A 326 12.17 12.49 -1.16
CA LEU A 326 12.23 13.25 0.08
C LEU A 326 10.94 13.16 0.93
N GLY A 327 10.10 12.14 0.64
CA GLY A 327 8.78 11.98 1.26
C GLY A 327 8.76 11.51 2.72
N ALA A 328 9.90 11.27 3.36
CA ALA A 328 9.99 10.58 4.65
C ALA A 328 9.49 11.37 5.88
N TYR A 329 9.27 12.69 5.75
CA TYR A 329 8.78 13.55 6.83
C TYR A 329 7.43 13.08 7.41
N ILE A 330 7.35 12.73 8.70
CA ILE A 330 6.10 12.19 9.28
C ILE A 330 5.04 13.29 9.51
N GLY A 331 5.49 14.54 9.64
CA GLY A 331 4.63 15.67 10.02
C GLY A 331 4.63 15.94 11.52
N ALA A 332 4.83 17.21 11.89
CA ALA A 332 4.77 17.66 13.28
C ALA A 332 3.47 17.22 14.01
N PRO A 333 2.26 17.27 13.40
CA PRO A 333 1.04 16.81 14.07
C PRO A 333 1.08 15.34 14.47
N ALA A 334 1.61 14.46 13.61
CA ALA A 334 1.71 13.04 13.89
C ALA A 334 2.81 12.72 14.93
N LEU A 335 3.93 13.45 14.89
CA LEU A 335 4.98 13.35 15.93
C LEU A 335 4.46 13.80 17.30
N VAL A 336 3.76 14.93 17.36
CA VAL A 336 3.12 15.43 18.59
C VAL A 336 2.09 14.41 19.10
N ALA A 337 1.25 13.87 18.22
CA ALA A 337 0.30 12.83 18.60
C ALA A 337 1.00 11.58 19.16
N ALA A 338 2.09 11.13 18.55
CA ALA A 338 2.87 9.99 19.04
C ALA A 338 3.44 10.26 20.44
N VAL A 339 4.04 11.44 20.66
CA VAL A 339 4.56 11.86 21.97
C VAL A 339 3.43 11.92 23.01
N LEU A 340 2.29 12.51 22.67
CA LEU A 340 1.14 12.59 23.57
C LEU A 340 0.58 11.21 23.92
N ILE A 341 0.48 10.30 22.94
CA ILE A 341 0.07 8.91 23.15
C ILE A 341 1.03 8.24 24.13
N VAL A 342 2.34 8.27 23.86
CA VAL A 342 3.34 7.64 24.73
C VAL A 342 3.35 8.25 26.14
N ALA A 343 3.28 9.59 26.26
CA ALA A 343 3.27 10.27 27.55
C ALA A 343 2.00 10.00 28.35
N CYS A 344 0.83 9.98 27.70
CA CYS A 344 -0.45 9.71 28.37
C CYS A 344 -0.57 8.25 28.79
N PHE A 345 -0.12 7.29 27.96
CA PHE A 345 -0.16 5.86 28.29
C PHE A 345 0.96 5.45 29.25
N GLY A 346 2.14 6.07 29.17
CA GLY A 346 3.23 5.85 30.14
C GLY A 346 2.85 6.25 31.56
N ARG A 347 1.98 7.26 31.71
CA ARG A 347 1.42 7.69 33.01
C ARG A 347 0.24 6.84 33.50
N ARG A 348 -0.41 6.10 32.60
CA ARG A 348 -1.56 5.22 32.89
C ARG A 348 -1.15 3.76 32.78
N SER A 349 -0.31 3.30 33.71
CA SER A 349 0.22 1.93 33.87
C SER A 349 -0.84 0.79 33.95
N VAL A 350 -2.14 1.08 33.77
CA VAL A 350 -3.25 0.16 34.11
C VAL A 350 -3.97 -0.42 32.87
N HIS A 351 -3.69 0.01 31.64
CA HIS A 351 -4.47 -0.45 30.48
C HIS A 351 -3.96 -1.78 29.89
N LYS A 352 -4.56 -2.89 30.33
CA LYS A 352 -4.37 -4.28 29.83
C LYS A 352 -5.20 -4.64 28.57
N VAL A 353 -5.44 -3.71 27.64
CA VAL A 353 -6.25 -3.98 26.42
C VAL A 353 -5.62 -3.19 25.26
N PRO A 354 -5.66 -3.65 23.98
CA PRO A 354 -5.36 -2.76 22.86
C PRO A 354 -6.44 -1.68 22.89
N VAL A 355 -6.09 -0.51 23.40
CA VAL A 355 -7.03 0.50 23.86
C VAL A 355 -7.81 1.01 22.65
N ARG A 356 -9.14 0.95 22.75
CA ARG A 356 -9.99 1.87 22.00
C ARG A 356 -9.81 3.23 22.67
N ILE A 357 -8.89 4.02 22.15
CA ILE A 357 -8.69 5.42 22.46
C ILE A 357 -9.95 6.12 21.92
N ALA A 358 -10.91 6.32 22.81
CA ALA A 358 -12.11 7.09 22.49
C ALA A 358 -11.71 8.56 22.24
#